data_AF-A0A847ALI3-F1
#
_entry.id   AF-A0A847ALI3-F1
#
_cell.length_a   1.000
_cell.length_b   1.000
_cell.length_c   1.000
_cell.angle_alpha   90.00
_cell.angle_beta   90.00
_cell.angle_gamma   90.00
#
_symmetry.space_group_name_H-M   'P 1'
#
loop_
_entity.id
_entity.type
_entity.pdbx_description
1 polymer ?
#
loop_
_entity_poly.entity_id
_entity_poly.type
_entity_poly.pdbx_seq_one_letter_code
_entity_poly.pdbx_strand_id
1 'polypeptide(L)'
;EQKAGYQSAQGFRNAMIAGNIVILLITVIGLLGYTSNEAARRCKELAIRRISGANLPDILRIFILDLEYVAIPAVLLGITGTWFTVSKWMQNFANKVPLHWGIFVGSSLFILLLVAFIAAVNYTRTANRNPVEALRYE
;
A
#
# COMPACT_ATOMS: atom_id res chain seq x y z
N GLU A 1 8.16 -10.27 40.43
CA GLU A 1 7.23 -9.29 39.81
C GLU A 1 7.71 -8.73 38.46
N GLN A 2 8.97 -8.30 38.29
CA GLN A 2 9.47 -7.76 37.00
C GLN A 2 9.34 -8.71 35.78
N LYS A 3 9.49 -10.03 35.97
CA LYS A 3 9.35 -11.01 34.87
C LYS A 3 7.90 -11.15 34.35
N ALA A 4 6.90 -10.92 35.21
CA ALA A 4 5.48 -11.02 34.83
C ALA A 4 5.04 -9.83 33.95
N GLY A 5 5.53 -8.62 34.25
CA GLY A 5 5.30 -7.43 33.42
C GLY A 5 5.92 -7.54 32.02
N TYR A 6 7.12 -8.14 31.92
CA TYR A 6 7.77 -8.38 30.62
C TYR A 6 7.03 -9.42 29.77
N GLN A 7 6.48 -10.49 30.37
CA GLN A 7 5.71 -11.49 29.63
C GLN A 7 4.39 -10.91 29.08
N SER A 8 3.70 -10.06 29.84
CA SER A 8 2.50 -9.36 29.36
C SER A 8 2.82 -8.38 28.21
N ALA A 9 3.91 -7.60 28.34
CA ALA A 9 4.36 -6.70 27.29
C ALA A 9 4.79 -7.44 26.00
N GLN A 10 5.41 -8.61 26.11
CA GLN A 10 5.77 -9.45 24.97
C GLN A 10 4.54 -10.08 24.30
N GLY A 11 3.55 -10.51 25.08
CA GLY A 11 2.29 -11.03 24.55
C GLY A 11 1.55 -9.99 23.72
N PHE A 12 1.44 -8.75 24.22
CA PHE A 12 0.83 -7.64 23.50
C PHE A 12 1.58 -7.29 22.21
N ARG A 13 2.92 -7.23 22.25
CA ARG A 13 3.75 -6.99 21.06
C ARG A 13 3.53 -8.05 19.99
N ASN A 14 3.54 -9.34 20.37
CA ASN A 14 3.36 -10.43 19.42
C ASN A 14 1.95 -10.43 18.82
N ALA A 15 0.92 -10.13 19.62
CA ALA A 15 -0.44 -9.99 19.14
C ALA A 15 -0.59 -8.83 18.14
N MET A 16 0.03 -7.68 18.44
CA MET A 16 0.10 -6.53 17.53
C MET A 16 0.78 -6.87 16.21
N ILE A 17 1.95 -7.54 16.25
CA ILE A 17 2.67 -7.93 15.02
C ILE A 17 1.85 -8.92 14.19
N ALA A 18 1.27 -9.94 14.82
CA ALA A 18 0.42 -10.92 14.13
C ALA A 18 -0.80 -10.24 13.49
N GLY A 19 -1.47 -9.35 14.24
CA GLY A 19 -2.60 -8.57 13.72
C GLY A 19 -2.21 -7.70 12.53
N ASN A 20 -1.07 -7.00 12.61
CA ASN A 20 -0.58 -6.15 11.53
C ASN A 20 -0.22 -6.95 10.27
N ILE A 21 0.32 -8.16 10.42
CA ILE A 21 0.58 -9.06 9.27
C ILE A 21 -0.73 -9.42 8.58
N VAL A 22 -1.77 -9.78 9.35
CA VAL A 22 -3.09 -10.11 8.78
C VAL A 22 -3.70 -8.89 8.09
N ILE A 23 -3.66 -7.71 8.71
CA ILE A 23 -4.15 -6.47 8.12
C ILE A 23 -3.41 -6.18 6.80
N LEU A 24 -2.08 -6.32 6.79
CA LEU A 24 -1.28 -6.09 5.59
C LEU A 24 -1.68 -7.05 4.46
N LEU A 25 -1.89 -8.34 4.76
CA LEU A 25 -2.37 -9.30 3.75
C LEU A 25 -3.73 -8.89 3.18
N ILE A 26 -4.68 -8.50 4.03
CA ILE A 26 -6.01 -8.04 3.59
C ILE A 26 -5.90 -6.78 2.73
N THR A 27 -5.06 -5.82 3.13
CA THR A 27 -4.82 -4.59 2.37
C THR A 27 -4.22 -4.89 1.00
N VAL A 28 -3.23 -5.79 0.92
CA VAL A 28 -2.64 -6.20 -0.36
C VAL A 28 -3.71 -6.83 -1.24
N ILE A 29 -4.48 -7.79 -0.75
CA ILE A 29 -5.57 -8.43 -1.51
C ILE A 29 -6.58 -7.39 -2.01
N GLY A 30 -6.96 -6.43 -1.16
CA GLY A 30 -7.86 -5.33 -1.53
C GLY A 30 -7.27 -4.45 -2.64
N LEU A 31 -5.98 -4.11 -2.55
CA LEU A 31 -5.28 -3.34 -3.57
C LEU A 31 -5.16 -4.09 -4.90
N LEU A 32 -4.89 -5.40 -4.85
CA LEU A 32 -4.89 -6.28 -6.03
C LEU A 32 -6.27 -6.26 -6.71
N GLY A 33 -7.35 -6.41 -5.93
CA GLY A 33 -8.72 -6.36 -6.42
C GLY A 33 -9.07 -5.01 -7.05
N TYR A 34 -8.72 -3.91 -6.37
CA TYR A 34 -8.92 -2.55 -6.86
C TYR A 34 -8.20 -2.31 -8.19
N THR A 35 -6.89 -2.59 -8.24
CA THR A 35 -6.06 -2.38 -9.44
C THR A 35 -6.50 -3.26 -10.61
N SER A 36 -6.91 -4.50 -10.35
CA SER A 36 -7.45 -5.38 -11.39
C SER A 36 -8.76 -4.85 -11.97
N ASN A 37 -9.66 -4.35 -11.12
CA ASN A 37 -10.93 -3.81 -11.56
C ASN A 37 -10.75 -2.49 -12.34
N GLU A 38 -9.85 -1.62 -11.88
CA GLU A 38 -9.52 -0.37 -12.57
C GLU A 38 -8.86 -0.63 -13.94
N ALA A 39 -7.97 -1.64 -14.02
CA ALA A 39 -7.38 -2.10 -15.27
C ALA A 39 -8.46 -2.62 -16.26
N ALA A 40 -9.44 -3.38 -15.78
CA ALA A 40 -10.55 -3.86 -16.60
C ALA A 40 -11.45 -2.71 -17.08
N ARG A 41 -11.78 -1.76 -16.18
CA ARG A 41 -12.61 -0.59 -16.51
C ARG A 41 -11.96 0.31 -17.56
N ARG A 42 -10.64 0.45 -17.51
CA ARG A 42 -9.85 1.25 -18.47
C ARG A 42 -9.27 0.42 -19.62
N CYS A 43 -9.65 -0.84 -19.77
CA CYS A 43 -9.16 -1.74 -20.82
C CYS A 43 -9.40 -1.17 -22.23
N LYS A 44 -10.55 -0.51 -22.47
CA LYS A 44 -10.83 0.15 -23.76
C LYS A 44 -9.82 1.27 -24.07
N GLU A 45 -9.49 2.12 -23.10
CA GLU A 45 -8.49 3.19 -23.26
C GLU A 45 -7.08 2.62 -23.45
N LEU A 46 -6.73 1.57 -22.69
CA LEU A 46 -5.47 0.83 -22.80
C LEU A 46 -5.29 0.23 -24.20
N ALA A 47 -6.33 -0.44 -24.72
CA ALA A 47 -6.32 -1.06 -26.03
C ALA A 47 -6.15 -0.02 -27.15
N ILE A 48 -6.88 1.11 -27.09
CA ILE A 48 -6.77 2.20 -28.07
C ILE A 48 -5.36 2.81 -28.06
N ARG A 49 -4.78 3.06 -26.89
CA ARG A 49 -3.41 3.58 -26.79
C ARG A 49 -2.39 2.57 -27.33
N ARG A 50 -2.59 1.28 -27.08
CA ARG A 50 -1.68 0.22 -27.54
C ARG A 50 -1.68 0.09 -29.07
N ILE A 51 -2.84 0.13 -29.73
CA ILE A 51 -2.92 0.12 -31.20
C ILE A 51 -2.38 1.40 -31.83
N SER A 52 -2.44 2.53 -31.11
CA SER A 52 -1.87 3.82 -31.52
C SER A 52 -0.34 3.89 -31.41
N GLY A 53 0.33 2.77 -31.07
CA GLY A 53 1.79 2.69 -30.97
C GLY A 53 2.36 3.16 -29.62
N ALA A 54 1.55 3.35 -28.59
CA ALA A 54 2.05 3.76 -27.28
C ALA A 54 2.84 2.63 -26.58
N ASN A 55 3.95 3.03 -25.96
CA ASN A 55 4.80 2.17 -25.16
C ASN A 55 4.06 1.73 -23.88
N LEU A 56 4.13 0.44 -23.57
CA LEU A 56 3.49 -0.16 -22.38
C LEU A 56 3.92 0.54 -21.06
N PRO A 57 5.20 0.90 -20.85
CA PRO A 57 5.63 1.62 -19.65
C PRO A 57 4.99 3.00 -19.46
N ASP A 58 4.77 3.75 -20.54
CA ASP A 58 4.18 5.10 -20.46
C ASP A 58 2.72 5.03 -20.03
N ILE A 59 2.02 4.02 -20.52
CA ILE A 59 0.67 3.71 -20.09
C ILE A 59 0.69 3.37 -18.60
N LEU A 60 1.48 2.39 -18.17
CA LEU A 60 1.57 1.95 -16.77
C LEU A 60 1.90 3.10 -15.80
N ARG A 61 2.78 4.01 -16.21
CA ARG A 61 3.19 5.17 -15.39
C ARG A 61 2.01 6.06 -15.02
N ILE A 62 1.08 6.30 -15.96
CA ILE A 62 -0.09 7.15 -15.71
C ILE A 62 -0.99 6.52 -14.64
N PHE A 63 -1.21 5.20 -14.70
CA PHE A 63 -2.05 4.50 -13.72
C PHE A 63 -1.41 4.45 -12.33
N ILE A 64 -0.09 4.25 -12.27
CA ILE A 64 0.64 4.29 -11.01
C ILE A 64 0.55 5.70 -10.41
N LEU A 65 0.70 6.76 -11.22
CA LEU A 65 0.56 8.13 -10.75
C LEU A 65 -0.86 8.46 -10.25
N ASP A 66 -1.90 7.98 -10.93
CA ASP A 66 -3.30 8.13 -10.47
C ASP A 66 -3.49 7.48 -9.09
N LEU A 67 -2.89 6.31 -8.86
CA LEU A 67 -2.95 5.61 -7.57
C LEU A 67 -2.14 6.33 -6.48
N GLU A 68 -0.93 6.77 -6.82
CA GLU A 68 -0.04 7.54 -5.93
C GLU A 68 -0.67 8.87 -5.51
N TYR A 69 -1.42 9.52 -6.39
CA TYR A 69 -2.15 10.76 -6.08
C TYR A 69 -3.12 10.58 -4.91
N VAL A 70 -3.72 9.39 -4.78
CA VAL A 70 -4.59 9.05 -3.64
C VAL A 70 -3.78 8.52 -2.45
N ALA A 71 -2.68 7.79 -2.70
CA ALA A 71 -1.84 7.21 -1.65
C ALA A 71 -1.09 8.27 -0.83
N ILE A 72 -0.57 9.33 -1.46
CA ILE A 72 0.18 10.41 -0.80
C ILE A 72 -0.64 11.06 0.34
N PRO A 73 -1.86 11.60 0.10
CA PRO A 73 -2.65 12.19 1.18
C PRO A 73 -3.04 11.17 2.25
N ALA A 74 -3.31 9.91 1.88
CA ALA A 74 -3.59 8.85 2.84
C ALA A 74 -2.40 8.60 3.79
N VAL A 75 -1.17 8.56 3.26
CA VAL A 75 0.05 8.43 4.05
C VAL A 75 0.26 9.64 4.97
N LEU A 76 0.02 10.86 4.50
CA LEU A 76 0.13 12.07 5.33
C LEU A 76 -0.86 12.05 6.51
N LEU A 77 -2.10 11.64 6.27
CA LEU A 77 -3.09 11.43 7.33
C LEU A 77 -2.66 10.32 8.29
N GLY A 78 -2.09 9.23 7.76
CA GLY A 78 -1.54 8.13 8.56
C GLY A 78 -0.38 8.56 9.46
N ILE A 79 0.55 9.38 8.97
CA ILE A 79 1.65 9.94 9.78
C ILE A 79 1.07 10.78 10.92
N THR A 80 0.12 11.67 10.61
CA THR A 80 -0.49 12.57 11.60
C THR A 80 -1.23 11.77 12.68
N GLY A 81 -2.01 10.76 12.28
CA GLY A 81 -2.70 9.87 13.22
C GLY A 81 -1.75 9.02 14.06
N THR A 82 -0.66 8.53 13.46
CA THR A 82 0.37 7.77 14.17
C THR A 82 1.09 8.64 15.19
N TRP A 83 1.47 9.86 14.81
CA TRP A 83 2.12 10.83 15.69
C TRP A 83 1.30 11.09 16.94
N PHE A 84 -0.01 11.33 16.79
CA PHE A 84 -0.91 11.59 17.92
C PHE A 84 -1.05 10.37 18.84
N THR A 85 -1.27 9.19 18.24
CA THR A 85 -1.44 7.93 18.99
C THR A 85 -0.18 7.55 19.76
N VAL A 86 0.99 7.59 19.11
CA VAL A 86 2.27 7.29 19.75
C VAL A 86 2.60 8.31 20.82
N SER A 87 2.36 9.61 20.57
CA SER A 87 2.60 10.66 21.56
C SER A 87 1.76 10.48 22.82
N LYS A 88 0.48 10.08 22.67
CA LYS A 88 -0.38 9.74 23.82
C LYS A 88 0.08 8.46 24.51
N TRP A 89 0.45 7.43 23.74
CA TRP A 89 0.92 6.17 24.29
C TRP A 89 2.19 6.35 25.14
N MET A 90 3.15 7.15 24.65
CA MET A 90 4.41 7.42 25.35
C MET A 90 4.25 8.24 26.63
N GLN A 91 3.14 8.97 26.83
CA GLN A 91 2.90 9.69 28.10
C GLN A 91 2.70 8.72 29.27
N ASN A 92 2.26 7.49 29.02
CA ASN A 92 2.05 6.47 30.05
C ASN A 92 3.36 5.79 30.51
N PHE A 93 4.50 6.12 29.91
CA PHE A 93 5.79 5.51 30.23
C PHE A 93 6.76 6.55 30.81
N ALA A 94 7.44 6.18 31.91
CA ALA A 94 8.43 7.03 32.56
C ALA A 94 9.68 7.25 31.69
N ASN A 95 10.05 6.26 30.86
CA ASN A 95 11.14 6.36 29.89
C ASN A 95 10.58 6.65 28.50
N LYS A 96 10.91 7.81 27.96
CA LYS A 96 10.49 8.26 26.62
C LYS A 96 11.63 8.08 25.64
N VAL A 97 11.41 7.30 24.58
CA VAL A 97 12.34 7.21 23.46
C VAL A 97 12.11 8.42 22.55
N PRO A 98 13.14 9.17 22.13
CA PRO A 98 12.95 10.28 21.21
C PRO A 98 12.37 9.77 19.88
N LEU A 99 11.24 10.34 19.44
CA LEU A 99 10.65 10.03 18.14
C LEU A 99 11.54 10.59 17.04
N HIS A 100 12.27 9.70 16.37
CA HIS A 100 13.09 10.09 15.23
C HIS A 100 12.22 10.22 13.97
N TRP A 101 12.18 11.41 13.38
CA TRP A 101 11.35 11.70 12.20
C TRP A 101 11.70 10.80 11.00
N GLY A 102 12.95 10.34 10.92
CA GLY A 102 13.40 9.42 9.87
C GLY A 102 12.63 8.08 9.83
N ILE A 103 12.05 7.63 10.95
CA ILE A 103 11.24 6.40 10.96
C ILE A 103 9.92 6.62 10.20
N PHE A 104 9.29 7.79 10.38
CA PHE A 104 8.07 8.15 9.65
C PHE A 104 8.36 8.28 8.16
N VAL A 105 9.40 9.04 7.79
CA VAL A 105 9.78 9.23 6.39
C VAL A 105 10.13 7.90 5.72
N GLY A 106 10.93 7.06 6.38
CA GLY A 106 11.31 5.75 5.85
C GLY A 106 10.11 4.81 5.68
N SER A 107 9.19 4.78 6.66
CA SER A 107 7.99 3.93 6.60
C SER A 107 7.02 4.42 5.52
N SER A 108 6.83 5.74 5.41
CA SER A 108 6.00 6.35 4.37
C SER A 108 6.53 6.07 2.98
N LEU A 109 7.83 6.24 2.76
CA LEU A 109 8.47 5.93 1.48
C LEU A 109 8.31 4.44 1.15
N PHE A 110 8.50 3.56 2.13
CA PHE A 110 8.32 2.12 1.95
C PHE A 110 6.88 1.77 1.53
N ILE A 111 5.87 2.39 2.15
CA ILE A 111 4.46 2.18 1.81
C ILE A 111 4.17 2.63 0.37
N LEU A 112 4.61 3.82 -0.04
CA LEU A 112 4.40 4.30 -1.41
C LEU A 112 5.09 3.38 -2.44
N LEU A 113 6.35 3.01 -2.18
CA LEU A 113 7.06 2.05 -3.05
C LEU A 113 6.35 0.70 -3.13
N LEU A 114 5.78 0.22 -2.02
CA LEU A 114 5.02 -1.03 -1.98
C LEU A 114 3.73 -0.94 -2.80
N VAL A 115 2.99 0.17 -2.69
CA VAL A 115 1.79 0.44 -3.49
C VAL A 115 2.13 0.52 -4.99
N ALA A 116 3.14 1.29 -5.36
CA ALA A 116 3.62 1.39 -6.74
C ALA A 116 4.08 0.03 -7.29
N PHE A 117 4.81 -0.76 -6.50
CA PHE A 117 5.29 -2.08 -6.89
C PHE A 117 4.12 -3.05 -7.15
N ILE A 118 3.15 -3.10 -6.23
CA ILE A 118 1.96 -3.93 -6.39
C ILE A 118 1.21 -3.52 -7.66
N ALA A 119 0.95 -2.23 -7.85
CA ALA A 119 0.28 -1.72 -9.04
C ALA A 119 1.02 -2.13 -10.33
N ALA A 120 2.34 -1.90 -10.38
CA ALA A 120 3.15 -2.26 -11.54
C ALA A 120 3.04 -3.75 -11.90
N VAL A 121 3.13 -4.65 -10.91
CA VAL A 121 3.01 -6.09 -11.11
C VAL A 121 1.62 -6.49 -11.61
N ASN A 122 0.56 -5.86 -11.10
CA ASN A 122 -0.81 -6.20 -11.50
C ASN A 122 -1.13 -5.70 -12.90
N TYR A 123 -0.82 -4.44 -13.19
CA TYR A 123 -1.10 -3.86 -14.50
C TYR A 123 -0.27 -4.53 -15.60
N THR A 124 0.99 -4.88 -15.36
CA THR A 124 1.81 -5.64 -16.33
C THR A 124 1.21 -7.03 -16.60
N ARG A 125 0.76 -7.73 -15.56
CA ARG A 125 0.07 -9.02 -15.71
C ARG A 125 -1.23 -8.88 -16.51
N THR A 126 -2.03 -7.86 -16.25
CA THR A 126 -3.30 -7.63 -16.94
C THR A 126 -3.10 -7.20 -18.40
N ALA A 127 -2.13 -6.32 -18.68
CA ALA A 127 -1.89 -5.84 -20.03
C ALA A 127 -1.21 -6.88 -20.94
N ASN A 128 -0.42 -7.81 -20.37
CA ASN A 128 0.16 -8.93 -21.11
C ASN A 128 -0.84 -10.07 -21.33
N ARG A 129 -1.89 -10.18 -20.51
CA ARG A 129 -3.04 -11.03 -20.83
C ARG A 129 -3.79 -10.37 -22.01
N ASN A 130 -3.63 -10.97 -23.19
CA ASN A 130 -4.05 -10.45 -24.48
C ASN A 130 -5.34 -9.61 -24.47
N PRO A 131 -5.31 -8.34 -24.93
CA PRO A 131 -6.51 -7.49 -25.04
C PRO A 131 -7.56 -8.04 -26.03
N VAL A 132 -7.17 -8.98 -26.89
CA VAL A 132 -8.03 -9.68 -27.85
C VAL A 132 -9.03 -10.61 -27.15
N GLU A 133 -8.71 -11.13 -25.97
CA GLU A 133 -9.59 -12.05 -25.24
C GLU A 133 -10.70 -11.31 -24.47
N ALA A 134 -10.45 -10.04 -24.10
CA ALA A 134 -11.43 -9.16 -23.47
C ALA A 134 -12.53 -8.67 -24.43
N LEU A 135 -12.27 -8.66 -25.73
CA LEU A 135 -13.24 -8.27 -26.78
C LEU A 135 -14.07 -9.44 -27.30
N ARG A 136 -13.74 -10.70 -26.95
CA ARG A 136 -14.43 -11.90 -27.46
C ARG A 136 -15.57 -12.40 -26.55
N TYR A 137 -15.86 -11.67 -25.48
CA TYR A 137 -16.92 -11.98 -24.51
C TYR A 137 -18.15 -11.06 -24.59
N GLU A 138 -18.20 -10.18 -25.59
CA GLU A 138 -19.45 -9.56 -26.07
C GLU A 138 -19.95 -10.26 -27.34
#